data_AF-A0A396H222-F1
#
_entry.id   AF-A0A396H222-F1
#
_cell.length_a   1.000
_cell.length_b   1.000
_cell.length_c   1.000
_cell.angle_alpha   90.00
_cell.angle_beta   90.00
_cell.angle_gamma   90.00
#
_symmetry.space_group_name_H-M   'P 1'
#
loop_
_entity.id
_entity.type
_entity.pdbx_description
1 polymer ?
#
loop_
_entity_poly.entity_id
_entity_poly.type
_entity_poly.pdbx_seq_one_letter_code
_entity_poly.pdbx_strand_id
1 'polypeptide(L)' 'MRGEFIAKYHRAVYEPLLIAGFGENIMDELFSRFAKLIAQLIEIETLEFTNIVLFMTKNP' A
#
# COMPACT_ATOMS: atom_id res chain seq x y z
N MET A 1 -6.04 -14.23 1.90
CA MET A 1 -4.55 -14.30 1.83
C MET A 1 -3.94 -13.21 0.96
N ARG A 2 -4.38 -13.00 -0.30
CA ARG A 2 -3.84 -11.93 -1.17
C ARG A 2 -4.05 -10.50 -0.64
N GLY A 3 -5.24 -10.16 -0.16
CA GLY A 3 -5.53 -8.83 0.39
C GLY A 3 -4.71 -8.47 1.64
N GLU A 4 -4.50 -9.42 2.54
CA GLU A 4 -3.65 -9.24 3.73
C GLU A 4 -2.18 -9.04 3.37
N PHE A 5 -1.68 -9.78 2.38
CA PHE A 5 -0.31 -9.61 1.89
C PHE A 5 -0.09 -8.20 1.33
N ILE A 6 -1.01 -7.71 0.49
CA ILE A 6 -0.94 -6.36 -0.08
C ILE A 6 -1.09 -5.30 1.01
N ALA A 7 -1.97 -5.50 1.99
CA ALA A 7 -2.13 -4.59 3.12
C ALA A 7 -0.86 -4.48 3.98
N LYS A 8 -0.16 -5.60 4.22
CA LYS A 8 1.13 -5.59 4.95
C LYS A 8 2.20 -4.80 4.19
N TYR A 9 2.30 -5.00 2.88
CA TYR A 9 3.23 -4.23 2.04
C TYR A 9 2.94 -2.73 2.10
N HIS A 10 1.66 -2.32 1.97
CA HIS A 10 1.28 -0.91 2.09
C HIS A 10 1.50 -0.36 3.50
N ARG A 11 1.24 -1.16 4.55
CA ARG A 11 1.49 -0.78 5.94
C ARG A 11 2.94 -0.42 6.18
N ALA A 12 3.87 -1.27 5.72
CA ALA A 12 5.30 -1.02 5.85
C ALA A 12 5.75 0.32 5.22
N VAL A 13 5.06 0.79 4.16
CA VAL A 13 5.38 2.04 3.46
C VAL A 13 4.68 3.25 4.08
N TYR A 14 3.37 3.15 4.35
CA TYR A 14 2.52 4.30 4.67
C TYR A 14 2.28 4.51 6.16
N GLU A 15 2.45 3.48 7.00
CA GLU A 15 2.19 3.61 8.44
C GLU A 15 2.96 4.76 9.12
N PRO A 16 4.27 4.99 8.85
CA PRO A 16 4.97 6.12 9.45
C PRO A 16 4.36 7.48 9.07
N LEU A 17 3.92 7.62 7.80
CA LEU A 17 3.27 8.83 7.30
C LEU A 17 1.89 9.03 7.95
N LEU A 18 1.11 7.96 8.06
CA LEU A 18 -0.23 8.01 8.63
C LEU A 18 -0.21 8.25 10.14
N ILE A 19 0.78 7.70 10.86
CA ILE A 19 0.98 7.97 12.29
C ILE A 19 1.22 9.47 12.52
N ALA A 20 2.00 10.13 11.66
CA ALA A 20 2.26 11.57 11.79
C ALA A 20 0.99 12.44 11.70
N GLY A 21 -0.04 11.99 10.96
CA GLY A 21 -1.30 12.72 10.81
C GLY A 21 -2.41 12.28 11.76
N PHE A 22 -2.45 10.99 12.12
CA PHE A 22 -3.61 10.38 12.77
C PHE A 22 -3.29 9.66 14.09
N GLY A 23 -2.01 9.56 14.46
CA GLY A 23 -1.56 8.83 15.65
C GLY A 23 -1.58 7.31 15.48
N GLU A 24 -0.95 6.60 16.42
CA GLU A 24 -0.75 5.14 16.34
C GLU A 24 -2.02 4.33 16.60
N ASN A 25 -2.91 4.85 17.44
CA ASN A 25 -4.05 4.11 18.00
C ASN A 25 -5.01 3.53 16.94
N ILE A 26 -5.03 4.09 15.72
CA ILE A 26 -5.96 3.67 14.67
C ILE A 26 -5.33 2.74 13.62
N MET A 27 -4.00 2.50 13.65
CA MET A 27 -3.30 1.86 12.54
C MET A 27 -3.73 0.41 12.32
N ASP A 28 -3.94 -0.35 13.40
CA ASP A 28 -4.39 -1.73 13.31
C ASP A 28 -5.76 -1.85 12.67
N GLU A 29 -6.70 -1.00 13.08
CA GLU A 29 -8.04 -0.97 12.49
C GLU A 29 -8.01 -0.50 11.04
N LEU A 30 -7.24 0.55 10.75
CA LEU A 30 -7.10 1.11 9.41
C LEU A 30 -6.60 0.05 8.41
N PHE A 31 -5.51 -0.64 8.74
CA PHE A 31 -4.95 -1.67 7.85
C PHE A 31 -5.79 -2.95 7.82
N SER A 32 -6.54 -3.27 8.88
CA SER A 32 -7.53 -4.35 8.86
C SER A 32 -8.67 -4.08 7.87
N ARG A 33 -9.22 -2.86 7.89
CA ARG A 33 -10.26 -2.43 6.94
C ARG A 33 -9.71 -2.36 5.51
N PHE A 34 -8.50 -1.84 5.33
CA PHE A 34 -7.83 -1.81 4.04
C PHE A 34 -7.65 -3.21 3.45
N ALA A 35 -7.19 -4.20 4.25
CA ALA A 35 -7.04 -5.58 3.79
C ALA A 35 -8.36 -6.19 3.29
N LYS A 36 -9.48 -5.90 3.97
CA LYS A 36 -10.82 -6.35 3.56
C LYS A 36 -11.25 -5.73 2.24
N LEU A 37 -11.04 -4.43 2.06
CA LEU A 37 -11.37 -3.73 0.81
C LEU A 37 -10.53 -4.24 -0.36
N ILE A 38 -9.23 -4.45 -0.16
CA ILE A 38 -8.36 -5.04 -1.19
C ILE A 38 -8.79 -6.46 -1.53
N ALA A 39 -9.14 -7.27 -0.53
CA ALA A 39 -9.62 -8.63 -0.77
C ALA A 39 -10.90 -8.64 -1.62
N GLN A 40 -11.83 -7.70 -1.41
CA GLN A 40 -13.04 -7.56 -2.22
C GLN A 40 -12.72 -7.06 -3.64
N LEU A 41 -11.81 -6.10 -3.77
CA LEU A 41 -11.45 -5.48 -5.04
C LEU A 41 -10.76 -6.48 -5.98
N ILE A 42 -9.89 -7.35 -5.46
CA ILE A 42 -9.14 -8.33 -6.29
C ILE A 42 -10.05 -9.40 -6.91
N GLU A 43 -11.23 -9.63 -6.35
CA GLU A 43 -12.21 -10.56 -6.94
C GLU A 43 -12.91 -9.96 -8.17
N ILE A 44 -12.90 -8.63 -8.33
CA ILE A 44 -13.56 -7.92 -9.43
C ILE A 44 -12.58 -7.28 -10.42
N GLU A 45 -11.33 -7.05 -10.01
CA GLU A 45 -10.34 -6.33 -10.81
C GLU A 45 -8.93 -6.88 -10.59
N THR A 46 -8.16 -6.96 -11.67
CA THR A 46 -6.72 -7.22 -11.60
C THR A 46 -5.99 -5.93 -11.23
N LEU A 47 -5.32 -5.93 -10.09
CA LEU A 47 -4.55 -4.78 -9.61
C LEU A 47 -3.11 -4.83 -10.11
N GLU A 48 -2.66 -3.77 -10.78
CA GLU A 48 -1.32 -3.64 -11.35
C GLU A 48 -0.66 -2.32 -10.94
N PHE A 49 0.67 -2.33 -10.83
CA PHE A 49 1.48 -1.14 -10.63
C PHE A 49 2.28 -0.80 -11.88
N THR A 50 2.20 0.45 -12.32
CA THR A 50 3.08 0.97 -13.36
C THR A 50 4.44 1.31 -12.76
N ASN A 51 5.47 0.57 -13.16
CA ASN A 51 6.85 0.87 -12.79
C ASN A 51 7.54 1.61 -13.95
N ILE A 52 7.98 2.84 -13.69
CA ILE A 52 8.76 3.60 -14.67
C ILE A 52 10.24 3.35 -14.36
N VAL A 53 10.94 2.72 -15.31
CA VAL A 53 12.38 2.46 -15.22
C VAL A 53 13.09 3.45 -16.13
N LEU A 54 13.96 4.28 -15.57
CA LEU A 54 14.71 5.30 -16.29
C LEU A 54 16.21 4.99 -16.18
N PHE A 55 16.90 5.10 -17.32
CA PHE A 55 18.35 5.15 -17.36
C PHE A 55 18.76 6.53 -17.86
N MET A 56 19.56 7.23 -17.07
CA MET A 56 20.01 8.59 -17.39
C MET A 56 21.52 8.68 -17.19
N THR A 57 22.17 9.38 -18.12
CA THR A 57 23.56 9.79 -17.99
C THR A 57 23.61 11.30 -17.83
N LYS A 58 24.56 11.80 -17.05
CA LYS A 58 24.78 13.25 -16.94
C LYS A 58 25.08 13.80 -18.34
N ASN A 59 24.43 14.90 -18.73
CA ASN A 59 24.86 15.64 -19.92
C ASN A 59 26.29 16.17 -19.70
N PRO A 60 27.14 16.21 -20.75
CA PRO A 60 28.50 16.73 -20.67
C PRO A 60 28.57 18.10 -19.99
#